data_AF-A0A511WPV0-F1
#
_entry.id   AF-A0A511WPV0-F1
#
_cell.length_a   1.000
_cell.length_b   1.000
_cell.length_c   1.000
_cell.angle_alpha   90.00
_cell.angle_beta   90.00
_cell.angle_gamma   90.00
#
_symmetry.space_group_name_H-M   'P 1'
#
loop_
_entity.id
_entity.type
_entity.pdbx_description
1 polymer ?
#
loop_
_entity_poly.entity_id
_entity_poly.type
_entity_poly.pdbx_seq_one_letter_code
_entity_poly.pdbx_strand_id
1 'polypeptide(L)' 'METAAIVIVIAIAVLLDYFWFDYDRKRWGWMKSWTRIQKGLFLASFFVAATVIYIGMSL' A
#
# COMPACT_ATOMS: atom_id res chain seq x y z
N MET A 1 -19.09 -7.92 -7.04
CA MET A 1 -19.18 -6.93 -5.94
C MET A 1 -18.09 -7.17 -4.88
N GLU A 2 -17.69 -8.41 -4.62
CA GLU A 2 -16.67 -8.75 -3.61
C GLU A 2 -15.26 -8.24 -3.95
N THR A 3 -14.82 -8.38 -5.21
CA THR A 3 -13.50 -7.92 -5.66
C THR A 3 -13.29 -6.42 -5.45
N ALA A 4 -14.30 -5.60 -5.73
CA ALA A 4 -14.22 -4.15 -5.54
C ALA A 4 -14.10 -3.77 -4.05
N ALA A 5 -14.85 -4.45 -3.18
CA ALA A 5 -14.74 -4.26 -1.74
C ALA A 5 -13.34 -4.63 -1.23
N ILE A 6 -12.76 -5.73 -1.74
CA ILE A 6 -11.43 -6.17 -1.33
C ILE A 6 -10.34 -5.24 -1.84
N VAL A 7 -10.46 -4.72 -3.07
CA VAL A 7 -9.54 -3.67 -3.58
C VAL A 7 -9.60 -2.41 -2.71
N ILE A 8 -10.78 -2.02 -2.23
CA ILE A 8 -10.94 -0.90 -1.29
C ILE A 8 -10.25 -1.21 0.05
N VAL A 9 -10.40 -2.43 0.57
CA VAL A 9 -9.72 -2.86 1.80
C VAL A 9 -8.20 -2.82 1.64
N ILE A 10 -7.66 -3.30 0.51
CA ILE A 10 -6.23 -3.24 0.19
C ILE A 10 -5.76 -1.77 0.14
N ALA A 11 -6.53 -0.89 -0.52
CA ALA A 11 -6.20 0.54 -0.58
C ALA A 11 -6.13 1.16 0.82
N ILE A 12 -7.15 0.93 1.66
CA ILE A 12 -7.20 1.42 3.03
C ILE A 12 -6.03 0.86 3.85
N ALA A 13 -5.72 -0.43 3.71
CA ALA A 13 -4.62 -1.06 4.43
C ALA A 13 -3.27 -0.41 4.08
N VAL A 14 -2.98 -0.19 2.79
CA VAL A 14 -1.74 0.48 2.34
C VAL A 14 -1.67 1.91 2.85
N LEU A 15 -2.79 2.64 2.83
CA LEU A 15 -2.84 4.02 3.34
C LEU A 15 -2.63 4.07 4.85
N LEU A 16 -3.30 3.23 5.63
CA LEU A 16 -3.16 3.18 7.09
C LEU A 16 -1.75 2.76 7.49
N ASP A 17 -1.15 1.79 6.78
CA ASP A 17 0.20 1.33 7.05
C ASP A 17 1.23 2.46 6.92
N TYR A 18 1.10 3.25 5.85
CA TYR A 18 2.05 4.32 5.55
C TYR A 18 1.79 5.61 6.34
N PHE A 19 0.53 6.04 6.47
CA PHE A 19 0.19 7.34 7.08
C PHE A 19 -0.05 7.26 8.59
N TRP A 20 -0.53 6.12 9.09
CA TRP A 20 -0.96 5.99 10.49
C TRP A 20 0.01 5.13 11.31
N PHE A 21 0.32 3.92 10.84
CA PHE A 21 1.06 2.94 11.64
C PHE A 21 2.57 3.19 11.69
N ASP A 22 3.11 4.08 10.85
CA ASP A 22 4.51 4.50 10.89
C ASP A 22 4.76 5.76 11.74
N TYR A 23 4.12 5.83 12.92
CA TYR A 23 4.21 6.98 13.82
C TYR A 23 5.67 7.33 14.21
N ASP A 24 6.46 6.32 14.59
CA ASP A 24 7.87 6.49 14.98
C ASP A 24 8.83 6.59 13.79
N ARG A 25 8.34 6.48 12.55
CA ARG A 25 9.15 6.30 11.34
C ARG A 25 10.14 5.13 11.41
N LYS A 26 9.88 4.11 12.24
CA LYS A 26 10.75 2.93 12.34
C LYS A 26 10.65 2.04 11.10
N ARG A 27 9.49 2.01 10.45
CA ARG A 27 9.21 1.12 9.33
C ARG A 27 9.54 1.76 7.99
N TRP A 28 9.21 3.04 7.83
CA TRP A 28 9.45 3.79 6.59
C TRP A 28 10.49 4.92 6.73
N GLY A 29 11.20 5.01 7.86
CA GLY A 29 12.20 6.05 8.12
C GLY A 29 13.37 6.09 7.15
N TRP A 30 13.66 4.98 6.47
CA TRP A 30 14.66 4.93 5.40
C TRP A 30 14.20 5.69 4.14
N MET A 31 12.90 5.92 3.95
CA MET A 31 12.36 6.77 2.88
C MET A 31 12.33 8.26 3.25
N LYS A 32 12.96 8.69 4.36
CA LYS A 32 12.90 10.10 4.79
C LYS A 32 13.42 11.09 3.75
N SER A 33 14.43 10.71 2.97
CA SER A 33 15.06 11.54 1.92
C SER A 33 14.34 11.45 0.58
N TRP A 34 13.35 10.57 0.44
CA TRP A 34 12.65 10.36 -0.82
C TRP A 34 11.67 11.49 -1.12
N THR A 35 11.56 11.83 -2.40
CA THR A 35 10.55 12.75 -2.90
C THR A 35 9.14 12.17 -2.73
N ARG A 36 8.11 13.03 -2.74
CA ARG A 36 6.72 12.58 -2.67
C ARG A 36 6.34 11.63 -3.81
N ILE A 37 6.89 11.86 -5.01
CA ILE A 37 6.65 11.02 -6.18
C ILE A 37 7.27 9.62 -5.97
N GLN A 38 8.51 9.53 -5.50
CA GLN A 38 9.17 8.25 -5.22
C GLN A 38 8.39 7.43 -4.18
N LYS A 39 7.96 8.08 -3.09
CA LYS A 39 7.11 7.46 -2.07
C LYS A 39 5.78 6.97 -2.66
N GLY A 40 5.13 7.80 -3.47
CA GLY A 40 3.88 7.45 -4.14
C GLY A 40 4.02 6.25 -5.08
N LEU A 41 5.05 6.23 -5.93
CA LEU A 41 5.32 5.12 -6.84
C LEU A 41 5.59 3.81 -6.09
N PHE A 42 6.32 3.87 -4.99
CA PHE A 42 6.60 2.71 -4.16
C PHE A 42 5.34 2.17 -3.47
N LEU A 43 4.50 3.03 -2.88
CA LEU A 43 3.23 2.59 -2.30
C LEU A 43 2.26 2.06 -3.36
N ALA A 44 2.26 2.67 -4.56
CA ALA A 44 1.47 2.19 -5.69
C ALA A 44 1.90 0.77 -6.12
N SER A 45 3.20 0.45 -6.08
CA SER A 45 3.66 -0.90 -6.42
C SER A 45 3.20 -1.94 -5.39
N PHE A 46 3.16 -1.61 -4.09
CA PHE A 46 2.56 -2.47 -3.07
C PHE A 46 1.07 -2.72 -3.32
N PHE A 47 0.32 -1.66 -3.59
CA PHE A 47 -1.10 -1.75 -3.90
C PHE A 47 -1.37 -2.64 -5.12
N VAL A 48 -0.61 -2.42 -6.20
CA VAL A 48 -0.72 -3.23 -7.43
C VAL A 48 -0.35 -4.69 -7.16
N ALA A 49 0.76 -4.95 -6.47
CA ALA A 49 1.20 -6.31 -6.17
C ALA A 49 0.16 -7.06 -5.32
N ALA A 50 -0.35 -6.43 -4.25
CA ALA A 50 -1.38 -7.01 -3.40
C ALA A 50 -2.68 -7.29 -4.17
N THR A 51 -3.08 -6.37 -5.05
CA THR A 51 -4.27 -6.55 -5.90
C THR A 51 -4.08 -7.71 -6.89
N VAL A 52 -2.93 -7.80 -7.54
CA VAL A 52 -2.61 -8.90 -8.48
C VAL A 52 -2.59 -10.25 -7.76
N ILE A 53 -1.99 -10.33 -6.57
CA ILE A 53 -1.98 -11.55 -5.76
C ILE A 53 -3.41 -11.96 -5.40
N TYR A 54 -4.24 -11.03 -4.94
CA TYR A 54 -5.63 -11.31 -4.61
C TYR A 54 -6.41 -11.84 -5.82
N ILE A 55 -6.29 -11.17 -6.98
CA ILE A 55 -6.95 -11.62 -8.21
C ILE A 55 -6.48 -13.04 -8.57
N GLY A 56 -5.17 -13.29 -8.55
CA GLY A 56 -4.59 -14.60 -8.84
C GLY A 56 -5.01 -15.71 -7.88
N MET A 57 -5.24 -15.39 -6.60
CA MET A 57 -5.77 -16.34 -5.61
C MET A 57 -7.29 -16.54 -5.70
N SER A 58 -8.01 -15.59 -6.33
CA SER A 58 -9.47 -15.63 -6.48
C SER A 58 -9.95 -16.29 -7.78
N LEU A 59 -9.01 -16.67 -8.66
CA LEU A 59 -9.22 -17.43 -9.90
C LEU A 59 -9.10 -18.93 -9.64
#